data_AF-A0AA39WUI5-F1
#
_entry.id   AF-A0AA39WUI5-F1
#
_cell.length_a   1.000
_cell.length_b   1.000
_cell.length_c   1.000
_cell.angle_alpha   90.00
_cell.angle_beta   90.00
_cell.angle_gamma   90.00
#
_symmetry.space_group_name_H-M   'P 1'
#
loop_
_entity.id
_entity.type
_entity.pdbx_description
1 polymer ?
#
loop_
_entity_poly.entity_id
_entity_poly.type
_entity_poly.pdbx_seq_one_letter_code
_entity_poly.pdbx_strand_id
1 'polypeptide(L)'
;MRAQDDLKITGVIDQEFSYAGPAQLLATAPWWLLLERPHMWDFSEEMEDRFLRHLDMFKRVLEEEEEATPGHEDKELSRLIERSNENGTLCSSATLQTGMSLRRGIPEEEIQAFVAKKMRHVKLHDKRKEDMLAAYEKLQWCQIDADTFFQVVEGLYGRADDTVE
;
A
#
# COMPACT_ATOMS: atom_id res chain seq x y z
N MET A 1 -21.67 -43.44 25.75
CA MET A 1 -20.88 -42.20 25.90
C MET A 1 -19.58 -42.40 25.14
N ARG A 2 -19.40 -41.76 23.99
CA ARG A 2 -18.11 -41.69 23.28
C ARG A 2 -17.50 -40.30 23.54
N ALA A 3 -16.18 -40.31 23.67
CA ALA A 3 -15.32 -39.27 24.21
C ALA A 3 -15.55 -37.89 23.57
N GLN A 4 -15.42 -36.84 24.39
CA GLN A 4 -15.17 -35.48 23.90
C GLN A 4 -13.91 -35.53 23.03
N ASP A 5 -14.08 -35.27 21.75
CA ASP A 5 -12.97 -34.97 20.85
C ASP A 5 -12.25 -33.73 21.41
N ASP A 6 -10.98 -33.87 21.77
CA ASP A 6 -10.08 -32.79 22.19
C ASP A 6 -9.91 -31.82 21.01
N LEU A 7 -10.79 -30.82 20.91
CA LEU A 7 -10.71 -29.77 19.92
C LEU A 7 -9.52 -28.85 20.25
N LYS A 8 -8.35 -29.16 19.70
CA LYS A 8 -7.14 -28.33 19.81
C LYS A 8 -7.30 -27.08 18.94
N ILE A 9 -7.79 -26.00 19.53
CA ILE A 9 -7.84 -24.68 18.90
C ILE A 9 -6.41 -24.16 18.77
N THR A 10 -5.94 -23.99 17.54
CA THR A 10 -4.68 -23.31 17.23
C THR A 10 -4.99 -21.91 16.72
N GLY A 11 -4.43 -20.90 17.39
CA GLY A 11 -4.54 -19.50 16.96
C GLY A 11 -3.26 -19.09 16.26
N VAL A 12 -3.37 -18.57 15.04
CA VAL A 12 -2.26 -17.89 14.37
C VAL A 12 -2.31 -16.43 14.82
N ILE A 13 -1.32 -16.03 15.61
CA ILE A 13 -1.13 -14.65 16.07
C ILE A 13 -0.12 -14.00 15.12
N ASP A 14 -0.14 -12.68 14.98
CA ASP A 14 0.76 -11.86 14.14
C ASP A 14 0.33 -11.69 12.67
N GLN A 15 -0.96 -11.44 12.41
CA GLN A 15 -1.48 -11.10 11.07
C GLN A 15 -1.27 -9.63 10.68
N GLU A 16 -0.52 -8.83 11.43
CA GLU A 16 -0.31 -7.39 11.15
C GLU A 16 0.38 -7.11 9.81
N PHE A 17 0.98 -8.12 9.19
CA PHE A 17 1.55 -8.05 7.84
C PHE A 17 0.86 -8.96 6.82
N SER A 18 -0.30 -9.54 7.14
CA SER A 18 -1.07 -10.35 6.19
C SER A 18 -1.72 -9.46 5.13
N TYR A 19 -1.16 -9.49 3.92
CA TYR A 19 -1.67 -8.73 2.78
C TYR A 19 -2.21 -9.66 1.69
N ALA A 20 -3.44 -9.41 1.23
CA ALA A 20 -3.98 -10.05 0.04
C ALA A 20 -3.47 -9.29 -1.21
N GLY A 21 -2.39 -9.78 -1.80
CA GLY A 21 -1.74 -9.19 -2.97
C GLY A 21 -1.50 -10.21 -4.08
N PRO A 22 -1.15 -9.76 -5.30
CA PRO A 22 -0.63 -10.65 -6.33
C PRO A 22 0.49 -11.51 -5.76
N ALA A 23 0.55 -12.80 -6.10
CA ALA A 23 1.57 -13.73 -5.58
C ALA A 23 3.01 -13.23 -5.84
N GLN A 24 3.19 -12.40 -6.86
CA GLN A 24 4.43 -11.70 -7.17
C GLN A 24 4.92 -10.78 -6.04
N LEU A 25 4.02 -10.28 -5.17
CA LEU A 25 4.37 -9.47 -3.98
C LEU A 25 4.96 -10.31 -2.84
N LEU A 26 4.70 -11.61 -2.79
CA LEU A 26 5.35 -12.51 -1.84
C LEU A 26 6.76 -12.87 -2.29
N ALA A 27 7.00 -12.84 -3.61
CA ALA A 27 8.29 -13.09 -4.24
C ALA A 27 9.19 -11.85 -4.27
N THR A 28 8.89 -10.84 -3.47
CA THR A 28 9.67 -9.59 -3.37
C THR A 28 10.56 -9.70 -2.17
N ALA A 29 11.84 -9.36 -2.33
CA ALA A 29 12.78 -9.37 -1.24
C ALA A 29 12.29 -8.46 -0.11
N PRO A 30 12.05 -8.99 1.10
CA PRO A 30 11.47 -8.19 2.17
C PRO A 30 12.41 -7.05 2.56
N TRP A 31 11.85 -5.84 2.74
CA TRP A 31 12.61 -4.65 3.12
C TRP A 31 13.34 -4.81 4.47
N TRP A 32 12.87 -5.72 5.35
CA TRP A 32 13.50 -6.00 6.64
C TRP A 32 14.79 -6.81 6.55
N LEU A 33 15.21 -7.28 5.37
CA LEU A 33 16.46 -8.05 5.21
C LEU A 33 17.71 -7.31 5.71
N LEU A 34 17.70 -5.98 5.64
CA LEU A 34 18.80 -5.14 6.16
C LEU A 34 18.61 -4.72 7.62
N LEU A 35 17.46 -5.06 8.23
CA LEU A 35 17.04 -4.62 9.56
C LEU A 35 17.09 -3.09 9.76
N GLU A 36 17.17 -2.34 8.66
CA GLU A 36 17.23 -0.89 8.60
C GLU A 36 15.96 -0.39 7.92
N ARG A 37 15.42 0.72 8.44
CA ARG A 37 14.21 1.31 7.85
C ARG A 37 14.52 1.87 6.46
N PRO A 38 13.61 1.76 5.47
CA PRO A 38 13.86 2.20 4.10
C PRO A 38 14.28 3.66 3.94
N HIS A 39 13.88 4.54 4.86
CA HIS A 39 14.28 5.96 4.86
C HIS A 39 15.71 6.22 5.35
N MET A 40 16.37 5.21 5.92
CA MET A 40 17.76 5.27 6.37
C MET A 40 18.73 4.74 5.31
N TRP A 41 18.23 4.23 4.19
CA TRP A 41 19.06 3.67 3.14
C TRP A 41 19.77 4.79 2.38
N ASP A 42 21.09 4.67 2.27
CA ASP A 42 21.96 5.56 1.52
C ASP A 42 21.95 5.26 0.01
N PHE A 43 21.41 4.11 -0.40
CA PHE A 43 21.40 3.59 -1.77
C PHE A 43 22.81 3.57 -2.38
N SER A 44 23.81 3.22 -1.57
CA SER A 44 25.18 3.00 -2.01
C SER A 44 25.35 1.61 -2.65
N GLU A 45 26.39 1.43 -3.48
CA GLU A 45 26.78 0.10 -4.00
C GLU A 45 27.07 -0.88 -2.83
N GLU A 46 27.63 -0.38 -1.73
CA GLU A 46 27.89 -1.19 -0.52
C GLU A 46 26.61 -1.69 0.14
N MET A 47 25.55 -0.88 0.13
CA MET A 47 24.22 -1.25 0.62
C MET A 47 23.58 -2.30 -0.30
N GLU A 48 23.67 -2.12 -1.62
CA GLU A 48 23.19 -3.09 -2.60
C GLU A 48 23.88 -4.44 -2.41
N ASP A 49 25.22 -4.46 -2.31
CA ASP A 49 25.99 -5.66 -2.04
C ASP A 49 25.59 -6.32 -0.72
N ARG A 50 25.37 -5.52 0.33
CA ARG A 50 24.89 -6.01 1.62
C ARG A 50 23.49 -6.62 1.47
N PHE A 51 22.58 -5.98 0.75
CA PHE A 51 21.23 -6.48 0.51
C PHE A 51 21.24 -7.81 -0.24
N LEU A 52 22.01 -7.89 -1.33
CA LEU A 52 22.16 -9.10 -2.13
C LEU A 52 22.73 -10.27 -1.32
N ARG A 53 23.73 -10.02 -0.45
CA ARG A 53 24.25 -11.04 0.47
C ARG A 53 23.20 -11.58 1.43
N HIS A 54 22.36 -10.71 2.00
CA HIS A 54 21.31 -11.14 2.93
C HIS A 54 20.18 -11.86 2.20
N LEU A 55 19.86 -11.43 0.98
CA LEU A 55 18.89 -12.09 0.12
C LEU A 55 19.33 -13.52 -0.26
N ASP A 56 20.61 -13.71 -0.59
CA ASP A 56 21.18 -15.03 -0.88
C ASP A 56 21.07 -15.97 0.32
N MET A 57 21.42 -15.47 1.52
CA MET A 57 21.25 -16.22 2.77
C MET A 57 19.78 -16.55 3.03
N PHE A 58 18.86 -15.61 2.79
CA PHE A 58 17.42 -15.82 2.97
C PHE A 58 16.89 -16.90 2.03
N LYS A 59 17.29 -16.89 0.75
CA LYS A 59 16.92 -17.94 -0.22
C LYS A 59 17.37 -19.32 0.26
N ARG A 60 18.63 -19.43 0.71
CA ARG A 60 19.16 -20.71 1.18
C ARG A 60 18.37 -21.26 2.38
N VAL A 61 18.08 -20.42 3.37
CA VAL A 61 17.29 -20.84 4.55
C VAL A 61 15.86 -21.21 4.14
N LEU A 62 15.27 -20.48 3.19
CA LEU A 62 13.95 -20.76 2.68
C LEU A 62 13.89 -22.13 1.96
N GLU A 63 14.89 -22.45 1.14
CA GLU A 63 15.03 -23.76 0.50
C GLU A 63 15.19 -24.89 1.53
N GLU A 64 16.03 -24.69 2.55
CA GLU A 64 16.23 -25.65 3.65
C GLU A 64 14.91 -25.93 4.42
N GLU A 65 14.12 -24.90 4.70
CA GLU A 65 12.83 -25.02 5.40
C GLU A 65 11.73 -25.64 4.51
N GLU A 66 11.74 -25.34 3.21
CA GLU A 66 10.85 -25.96 2.21
C GLU A 66 11.14 -27.46 2.07
N GLU A 67 12.42 -27.87 2.07
CA GLU A 67 12.84 -29.28 2.04
C GLU A 67 12.45 -30.01 3.33
N ALA A 68 12.54 -29.34 4.49
CA ALA A 68 12.15 -29.90 5.78
C ALA A 68 10.63 -30.06 5.97
N THR A 69 9.81 -29.39 5.14
CA THR A 69 8.35 -29.36 5.26
C THR A 69 7.64 -29.97 4.03
N PRO A 70 7.63 -31.31 3.89
CA PRO A 70 7.03 -31.99 2.75
C PRO A 70 5.51 -31.74 2.68
N GLY A 71 5.00 -31.43 1.48
CA GLY A 71 3.57 -31.20 1.21
C GLY A 71 3.21 -29.82 0.64
N HIS A 72 4.19 -28.96 0.37
CA HIS A 72 4.00 -27.61 -0.20
C HIS A 72 4.71 -27.38 -1.54
N GLU A 73 4.97 -28.45 -2.32
CA GLU A 73 5.70 -28.42 -3.60
C GLU A 73 5.12 -27.42 -4.62
N ASP A 74 3.80 -27.18 -4.61
CA ASP A 74 3.13 -26.22 -5.49
C ASP A 74 3.29 -24.74 -5.07
N LYS A 75 3.95 -24.46 -3.95
CA LYS A 75 4.07 -23.11 -3.33
C LYS A 75 5.50 -22.75 -2.92
N GLU A 76 6.51 -23.33 -3.56
CA GLU A 76 7.92 -23.01 -3.31
C GLU A 76 8.19 -21.52 -3.61
N LEU A 77 8.33 -20.75 -2.54
CA LEU A 77 8.64 -19.33 -2.56
C LEU A 77 10.05 -19.12 -3.09
N SER A 78 10.97 -20.06 -2.87
CA SER A 78 12.33 -20.05 -3.43
C SER A 78 12.32 -19.87 -4.95
N ARG A 79 11.61 -20.77 -5.67
CA ARG A 79 11.44 -20.71 -7.13
C ARG A 79 10.76 -19.43 -7.60
N LEU A 80 9.80 -18.91 -6.84
CA LEU A 80 9.13 -17.65 -7.17
C LEU A 80 10.08 -16.45 -7.04
N ILE A 81 10.93 -16.43 -6.01
CA ILE A 81 11.95 -15.38 -5.80
C ILE A 81 13.03 -15.47 -6.88
N GLU A 82 13.48 -16.66 -7.27
CA GLU A 82 14.41 -16.86 -8.38
C GLU A 82 13.85 -16.31 -9.69
N ARG A 83 12.63 -16.72 -10.05
CA ARG A 83 11.96 -16.21 -11.25
C ARG A 83 11.75 -14.70 -11.22
N SER A 84 11.48 -14.13 -10.04
CA SER A 84 11.34 -12.68 -9.86
C SER A 84 12.67 -11.95 -10.01
N ASN A 85 13.78 -12.57 -9.61
CA ASN A 85 15.14 -12.07 -9.77
C ASN A 85 15.57 -12.08 -11.24
N GLU A 86 15.31 -13.17 -11.97
CA GLU A 86 15.57 -13.30 -13.41
C GLU A 86 14.76 -12.30 -14.24
N ASN A 87 13.48 -12.11 -13.88
CA ASN A 87 12.60 -11.17 -14.57
C ASN A 87 12.84 -9.69 -14.17
N GLY A 88 13.71 -9.41 -13.20
CA GLY A 88 13.96 -8.06 -12.68
C GLY A 88 12.78 -7.43 -11.90
N THR A 89 11.71 -8.20 -11.66
CA THR A 89 10.52 -7.73 -10.93
C THR A 89 10.74 -7.64 -9.42
N LEU A 90 11.77 -8.34 -8.92
CA LEU A 90 12.17 -8.34 -7.52
C LEU A 90 12.45 -6.92 -7.00
N CYS A 91 13.18 -6.11 -7.77
CA CYS A 91 13.52 -4.73 -7.40
C CYS A 91 12.40 -3.72 -7.69
N SER A 92 11.59 -3.97 -8.72
CA SER A 92 10.48 -3.05 -9.10
C SER A 92 9.42 -2.94 -8.01
N SER A 93 9.12 -4.06 -7.35
CA SER A 93 8.15 -4.14 -6.26
C SER A 93 8.73 -3.68 -4.92
N ALA A 94 10.01 -3.96 -4.66
CA ALA A 94 10.74 -3.37 -3.54
C ALA A 94 10.72 -1.83 -3.63
N THR A 95 10.85 -1.27 -4.84
CA THR A 95 10.71 0.17 -5.11
C THR A 95 9.29 0.69 -4.84
N LEU A 96 8.25 -0.11 -5.12
CA LEU A 96 6.86 0.23 -4.82
C LEU A 96 6.56 0.17 -3.31
N GLN A 97 7.07 -0.85 -2.60
CA GLN A 97 6.94 -0.97 -1.14
C GLN A 97 7.72 0.11 -0.40
N THR A 98 8.88 0.51 -0.93
CA THR A 98 9.69 1.56 -0.32
C THR A 98 9.31 2.96 -0.78
N GLY A 99 8.40 3.16 -1.73
CA GLY A 99 7.75 4.45 -2.00
C GLY A 99 8.68 5.68 -2.09
N MET A 100 9.98 5.49 -2.34
CA MET A 100 11.01 6.50 -2.07
C MET A 100 12.08 6.55 -3.17
N SER A 101 11.72 6.18 -4.40
CA SER A 101 12.55 6.47 -5.59
C SER A 101 12.02 7.65 -6.42
N LEU A 102 10.83 8.20 -6.11
CA LEU A 102 10.30 9.36 -6.82
C LEU A 102 10.87 10.70 -6.33
N ARG A 103 11.67 10.73 -5.26
CA ARG A 103 12.11 12.00 -4.67
C ARG A 103 13.35 12.62 -5.33
N ARG A 104 14.13 11.88 -6.13
CA ARG A 104 15.40 12.39 -6.70
C ARG A 104 15.30 13.03 -8.09
N GLY A 105 14.13 12.99 -8.73
CA GLY A 105 13.97 13.45 -10.12
C GLY A 105 12.88 14.49 -10.37
N ILE A 106 12.07 14.82 -9.37
CA ILE A 106 10.98 15.80 -9.52
C ILE A 106 11.52 17.18 -9.13
N PRO A 107 11.55 18.16 -10.05
CA PRO A 107 11.90 19.54 -9.71
C PRO A 107 11.04 20.04 -8.55
N GLU A 108 11.65 20.77 -7.60
CA GLU A 108 10.93 21.35 -6.45
C GLU A 108 9.72 22.18 -6.91
N GLU A 109 9.82 22.82 -8.08
CA GLU A 109 8.72 23.57 -8.71
C GLU A 109 7.48 22.72 -8.99
N GLU A 110 7.64 21.47 -9.44
CA GLU A 110 6.54 20.55 -9.70
C GLU A 110 5.89 20.08 -8.38
N ILE A 111 6.70 19.87 -7.35
CA ILE A 111 6.21 19.54 -6.00
C ILE A 111 5.39 20.72 -5.46
N GLN A 112 5.90 21.95 -5.57
CA GLN A 112 5.19 23.15 -5.14
C GLN A 112 3.91 23.39 -5.94
N ALA A 113 3.93 23.17 -7.27
CA ALA A 113 2.75 23.27 -8.11
C ALA A 113 1.68 22.24 -7.72
N PHE A 114 2.08 20.99 -7.44
CA PHE A 114 1.18 19.94 -6.97
C PHE A 114 0.60 20.26 -5.60
N VAL A 115 1.44 20.71 -4.64
CA VAL A 115 1.00 21.12 -3.31
C VAL A 115 0.03 22.30 -3.41
N ALA A 116 0.32 23.30 -4.24
CA ALA A 116 -0.58 24.43 -4.48
C ALA A 116 -1.93 23.97 -5.08
N LYS A 117 -1.91 23.03 -6.03
CA LYS A 117 -3.13 22.42 -6.59
C LYS A 117 -3.93 21.70 -5.51
N LYS A 118 -3.30 20.86 -4.69
CA LYS A 118 -3.97 20.16 -3.58
C LYS A 118 -4.52 21.12 -2.53
N MET A 119 -3.78 22.16 -2.17
CA MET A 119 -4.25 23.18 -1.23
C MET A 119 -5.47 23.93 -1.75
N ARG A 120 -5.58 24.17 -3.06
CA ARG A 120 -6.81 24.73 -3.67
C ARG A 120 -7.99 23.76 -3.54
N HIS A 121 -7.76 22.47 -3.76
CA HIS A 121 -8.81 21.45 -3.62
C HIS A 121 -9.29 21.33 -2.16
N VAL A 122 -8.37 21.39 -1.19
CA VAL A 122 -8.72 21.40 0.24
C VAL A 122 -9.57 22.62 0.59
N LYS A 123 -9.15 23.82 0.20
CA LYS A 123 -9.94 25.05 0.43
C LYS A 123 -11.31 25.00 -0.21
N LEU A 124 -11.40 24.45 -1.43
CA LEU A 124 -12.68 24.26 -2.12
C LEU A 124 -13.58 23.26 -1.38
N HIS A 125 -13.00 22.17 -0.87
CA HIS A 125 -13.71 21.20 -0.05
C HIS A 125 -14.23 21.82 1.25
N ASP A 126 -13.41 22.60 1.95
CA ASP A 126 -13.82 23.28 3.18
C ASP A 126 -14.99 24.24 2.92
N LYS A 127 -14.92 25.02 1.84
CA LYS A 127 -16.02 25.89 1.43
C LYS A 127 -17.30 25.10 1.09
N ARG A 128 -17.19 24.02 0.31
CA ARG A 128 -18.34 23.15 -0.02
C ARG A 128 -18.97 22.54 1.23
N LYS A 129 -18.14 22.20 2.23
CA LYS A 129 -18.60 21.71 3.52
C LYS A 129 -19.37 22.79 4.29
N GLU A 130 -18.88 24.03 4.32
CA GLU A 130 -19.60 25.17 4.93
C GLU A 130 -20.96 25.41 4.23
N ASP A 131 -20.98 25.43 2.90
CA ASP A 131 -22.20 25.62 2.10
C ASP A 131 -23.22 24.48 2.34
N MET A 132 -22.75 23.23 2.43
CA MET A 132 -23.57 22.06 2.76
C MET A 132 -24.15 22.16 4.18
N LEU A 133 -23.35 22.57 5.17
CA LEU A 133 -23.81 22.75 6.55
C LEU A 133 -24.87 23.85 6.65
N ALA A 134 -24.68 24.97 5.95
CA ALA A 134 -25.68 26.04 5.88
C ALA A 134 -26.99 25.56 5.23
N ALA A 135 -26.93 24.69 4.21
CA ALA A 135 -28.11 24.06 3.62
C ALA A 135 -28.78 23.08 4.60
N TYR A 136 -27.98 22.31 5.36
CA TYR A 136 -28.48 21.39 6.36
C TYR A 136 -29.20 22.11 7.51
N GLU A 137 -28.68 23.24 7.98
CA GLU A 137 -29.36 24.08 8.98
C GLU A 137 -30.73 24.55 8.46
N LYS A 138 -30.81 24.99 7.19
CA LYS A 138 -32.09 25.37 6.57
C LYS A 138 -33.08 24.22 6.49
N LEU A 139 -32.61 23.00 6.22
CA LEU A 139 -33.45 21.79 6.23
C LEU A 139 -33.96 21.50 7.64
N GLN A 140 -33.09 21.59 8.65
CA GLN A 140 -33.44 21.36 10.05
C GLN A 140 -34.51 22.32 10.56
N TRP A 141 -34.48 23.58 10.10
CA TRP A 141 -35.49 24.59 10.40
C TRP A 141 -36.70 24.57 9.45
N CYS A 142 -36.86 23.53 8.63
CA CYS A 142 -37.94 23.37 7.65
C CYS A 142 -38.07 24.55 6.65
N GLN A 143 -36.97 25.28 6.39
CA GLN A 143 -36.93 26.39 5.43
C GLN A 143 -36.77 25.91 3.98
N ILE A 144 -36.25 24.69 3.80
CA ILE A 144 -36.11 24.01 2.51
C ILE A 144 -36.61 22.56 2.65
N ASP A 145 -37.09 21.97 1.57
CA ASP A 145 -37.40 20.55 1.49
C ASP A 145 -36.15 19.69 1.20
N ALA A 146 -36.29 18.38 1.35
CA ALA A 146 -35.20 17.43 1.16
C ALA A 146 -34.70 17.39 -0.29
N ASP A 147 -35.58 17.52 -1.28
CA ASP A 147 -35.20 17.46 -2.70
C ASP A 147 -34.37 18.69 -3.08
N THR A 148 -34.77 19.87 -2.59
CA THR A 148 -34.00 21.12 -2.72
C THR A 148 -32.64 21.02 -2.04
N PHE A 149 -32.54 20.38 -0.87
CA PHE A 149 -31.25 20.12 -0.21
C PHE A 149 -30.33 19.23 -1.06
N PHE A 150 -30.84 18.12 -1.59
CA PHE A 150 -30.05 17.21 -2.42
C PHE A 150 -29.57 17.86 -3.73
N GLN A 151 -30.39 18.70 -4.36
CA GLN A 151 -29.95 19.47 -5.54
C GLN A 151 -28.78 20.42 -5.21
N VAL A 152 -28.78 21.04 -4.03
CA VAL A 152 -27.66 21.89 -3.59
C VAL A 152 -26.40 21.05 -3.36
N VAL A 153 -26.50 19.90 -2.70
CA VAL A 153 -25.36 19.01 -2.46
C VAL A 153 -24.80 18.45 -3.77
N GLU A 154 -25.66 18.01 -4.68
CA GLU A 154 -25.27 17.53 -6.01
C GLU A 154 -24.65 18.65 -6.85
N GLY A 155 -25.12 19.90 -6.73
CA GLY A 155 -24.48 21.05 -7.39
C GLY A 155 -23.09 21.37 -6.81
N LEU A 156 -22.88 21.18 -5.50
CA LEU A 156 -21.60 21.43 -4.83
C LEU A 156 -20.55 20.37 -5.19
N TYR A 157 -20.94 19.10 -5.31
CA TYR A 157 -20.05 17.98 -5.62
C TYR A 157 -20.18 17.44 -7.04
N GLY A 158 -21.01 18.09 -7.87
CA GLY A 158 -21.20 17.77 -9.27
C GLY A 158 -19.85 17.74 -9.98
N ARG A 159 -19.60 16.63 -10.68
CA ARG A 159 -18.36 16.39 -11.42
C ARG A 159 -18.27 17.42 -12.54
N ALA A 160 -17.56 18.52 -12.31
CA ALA A 160 -16.97 19.25 -13.41
C ALA A 160 -15.99 18.26 -14.04
N ASP A 161 -16.27 17.82 -15.26
CA ASP A 161 -15.35 17.00 -16.02
C ASP A 161 -13.98 17.67 -15.99
N ASP A 162 -13.04 17.03 -15.31
CA ASP A 162 -11.61 17.29 -15.44
C ASP A 162 -11.24 16.92 -16.89
N THR A 163 -11.56 17.80 -17.83
CA THR A 163 -11.03 17.75 -19.19
C THR A 163 -9.57 18.15 -19.07
N VAL A 164 -8.74 17.10 -19.04
CA VAL A 164 -7.30 17.15 -19.12
C VAL A 164 -6.93 17.67 -20.51
N GLU A 165 -6.40 18.89 -20.58
CA GLU A 165 -5.34 19.27 -21.54
C GLU A 165 -4.04 19.47 -20.78
#